data_AF-P74511-F1
#
_entry.id   AF-P74511-F1
#
_cell.length_a   1.000
_cell.length_b   1.000
_cell.length_c   1.000
_cell.angle_alpha   90.00
_cell.angle_beta   90.00
_cell.angle_gamma   90.00
#
_symmetry.space_group_name_H-M   'P 1'
#
loop_
_entity.id
_entity.type
_entity.pdbx_description
1 polymer ?
#
loop_
_entity_poly.entity_id
_entity_poly.type
_entity_poly.pdbx_seq_one_letter_code
_entity_poly.pdbx_strand_id
1 'polypeptide(L)'
;MTSYSSATARAEMSELRRLKSLLPPELQSWVMVEGSTEVNPPLIRSEELGRDEIEIQVDLAKWENLAIDQRNLLFWHEVARIQSDTIPREGWEMAALAIGLGGAVGELWVQDGLLLLLALGLCGISGYRLWQKNNGEKRIKEAIEADEKAITLATRFGYTLPNAYKSLGSAFKTLIEQTPNRRQRKQYETRLQALRQSAAKMKAKTQKAKAL
;
A
#
# COMPACT_ATOMS: atom_id res chain seq x y z
N MET A 1 22.39 -13.40 -24.29
CA MET A 1 21.85 -12.83 -23.02
C MET A 1 21.24 -11.45 -23.20
N THR A 2 21.72 -10.60 -24.12
CA THR A 2 21.14 -9.28 -24.44
C THR A 2 19.67 -9.32 -24.89
N SER A 3 19.24 -10.37 -25.59
CA SER A 3 17.86 -10.52 -26.06
C SER A 3 16.84 -10.68 -24.93
N TYR A 4 17.20 -11.42 -23.86
CA TYR A 4 16.31 -11.61 -22.71
C TYR A 4 16.15 -10.31 -21.91
N SER A 5 17.26 -9.62 -21.62
CA SER A 5 17.23 -8.33 -20.91
C SER A 5 16.38 -7.28 -21.65
N SER A 6 16.52 -7.21 -22.98
CA SER A 6 15.70 -6.28 -23.78
C SER A 6 14.23 -6.69 -23.91
N ALA A 7 13.89 -7.98 -23.82
CA ALA A 7 12.51 -8.45 -23.78
C ALA A 7 11.84 -8.11 -22.44
N THR A 8 12.51 -8.39 -21.32
CA THR A 8 12.02 -8.06 -19.96
C THR A 8 11.81 -6.55 -19.81
N ALA A 9 12.78 -5.72 -20.18
CA ALA A 9 12.65 -4.26 -20.08
C ALA A 9 11.48 -3.70 -20.92
N ARG A 10 11.17 -4.32 -22.07
CA ARG A 10 10.00 -3.95 -22.88
C ARG A 10 8.68 -4.35 -22.21
N ALA A 11 8.62 -5.54 -21.62
CA ALA A 11 7.46 -6.03 -20.90
C ALA A 11 7.16 -5.14 -19.68
N GLU A 12 8.18 -4.84 -18.88
CA GLU A 12 8.10 -3.93 -17.73
C GLU A 12 7.58 -2.55 -18.14
N MET A 13 8.16 -1.94 -19.18
CA MET A 13 7.71 -0.65 -19.69
C MET A 13 6.28 -0.69 -20.24
N SER A 14 5.84 -1.81 -20.80
CA SER A 14 4.46 -1.98 -21.26
C SER A 14 3.47 -2.07 -20.09
N GLU A 15 3.84 -2.77 -19.00
CA GLU A 15 3.00 -2.88 -17.81
C GLU A 15 2.91 -1.54 -17.08
N LEU A 16 4.00 -0.79 -16.93
CA LEU A 16 3.98 0.55 -16.31
C LEU A 16 3.08 1.52 -17.09
N ARG A 17 3.13 1.50 -18.43
CA ARG A 17 2.23 2.29 -19.28
C ARG A 17 0.77 1.89 -19.09
N ARG A 18 0.51 0.59 -18.98
CA ARG A 18 -0.84 0.06 -18.74
C ARG A 18 -1.36 0.51 -17.39
N LEU A 19 -0.57 0.41 -16.33
CA LEU A 19 -0.95 0.90 -15.00
C LEU A 19 -1.22 2.41 -15.01
N LYS A 20 -0.37 3.19 -15.71
CA LYS A 20 -0.63 4.62 -15.92
C LYS A 20 -1.95 4.90 -16.63
N SER A 21 -2.37 4.06 -17.60
CA SER A 21 -3.68 4.20 -18.24
C SER A 21 -4.88 3.85 -17.35
N LEU A 22 -4.66 3.11 -16.25
CA LEU A 22 -5.71 2.82 -15.26
C LEU A 22 -5.90 3.95 -14.23
N LEU A 23 -4.99 4.93 -14.21
CA LEU A 23 -5.13 6.10 -13.35
C LEU A 23 -6.31 6.96 -13.83
N PRO A 24 -7.19 7.39 -12.91
CA PRO A 24 -8.15 8.45 -13.17
C PRO A 24 -7.46 9.69 -13.78
N PRO A 25 -8.08 10.39 -14.74
CA PRO A 25 -7.47 11.54 -15.43
C PRO A 25 -6.93 12.62 -14.48
N GLU A 26 -7.56 12.79 -13.32
CA GLU A 26 -7.21 13.80 -12.32
C GLU A 26 -5.87 13.51 -11.62
N LEU A 27 -5.43 12.26 -11.63
CA LEU A 27 -4.20 11.80 -10.97
C LEU A 27 -3.01 11.70 -11.93
N GLN A 28 -3.26 11.64 -13.24
CA GLN A 28 -2.20 11.36 -14.22
C GLN A 28 -1.12 12.44 -14.32
N SER A 29 -1.39 13.67 -13.88
CA SER A 29 -0.42 14.78 -13.94
C SER A 29 0.57 14.80 -12.78
N TRP A 30 0.27 14.12 -11.67
CA TRP A 30 1.08 14.22 -10.44
C TRP A 30 1.34 12.87 -9.74
N VAL A 31 0.75 11.79 -10.25
CA VAL A 31 1.06 10.42 -9.83
C VAL A 31 2.02 9.77 -10.83
N MET A 32 3.21 9.42 -10.34
CA MET A 32 4.22 8.66 -11.07
C MET A 32 4.04 7.17 -10.76
N VAL A 33 4.24 6.32 -11.77
CA VAL A 33 4.15 4.85 -11.61
C VAL A 33 5.47 4.27 -12.08
N GLU A 34 6.22 3.70 -11.15
CA GLU A 34 7.58 3.24 -11.38
C GLU A 34 7.79 1.80 -10.92
N GLY A 35 8.76 1.13 -11.54
CA GLY A 35 9.23 -0.16 -11.07
C GLY A 35 10.12 0.04 -9.84
N SER A 36 9.85 -0.70 -8.76
CA SER A 36 10.65 -0.57 -7.54
C SER A 36 12.09 -1.04 -7.78
N THR A 37 13.06 -0.21 -7.37
CA THR A 37 14.49 -0.54 -7.36
C THR A 37 15.00 -0.98 -5.98
N GLU A 38 14.14 -1.01 -4.96
CA GLU A 38 14.52 -1.42 -3.60
C GLU A 38 14.91 -2.90 -3.52
N VAL A 39 15.73 -3.25 -2.51
CA VAL A 39 16.08 -4.63 -2.21
C VAL A 39 14.93 -5.30 -1.44
N ASN A 40 14.31 -6.31 -2.06
CA ASN A 40 13.12 -7.01 -1.56
C ASN A 40 11.95 -6.07 -1.24
N PRO A 41 11.41 -5.37 -2.26
CA PRO A 41 10.35 -4.41 -2.05
C PRO A 41 9.01 -5.07 -1.67
N PRO A 42 8.10 -4.31 -1.04
CA PRO A 42 6.69 -4.67 -1.03
C PRO A 42 6.16 -4.77 -2.47
N LEU A 43 5.13 -5.60 -2.67
CA LEU A 43 4.57 -5.83 -4.01
C LEU A 43 4.17 -4.52 -4.71
N ILE A 44 3.50 -3.65 -3.97
CA ILE A 44 3.12 -2.32 -4.41
C ILE A 44 3.16 -1.40 -3.19
N ARG A 45 3.65 -0.18 -3.38
CA ARG A 45 3.74 0.86 -2.36
C ARG A 45 3.43 2.20 -3.00
N SER A 46 2.73 3.05 -2.26
CA SER A 46 2.52 4.45 -2.60
C SER A 46 3.28 5.32 -1.61
N GLU A 47 3.98 6.34 -2.10
CA GLU A 47 4.77 7.26 -1.29
C GLU A 47 4.57 8.70 -1.77
N GLU A 48 4.50 9.64 -0.83
CA GLU A 48 4.46 11.07 -1.11
C GLU A 48 5.92 11.58 -1.16
N LEU A 49 6.41 11.92 -2.35
CA LEU A 49 7.78 12.41 -2.57
C LEU A 49 7.93 13.89 -2.22
N GLY A 50 6.86 14.66 -2.43
CA GLY A 50 6.79 16.10 -2.23
C GLY A 50 5.37 16.56 -1.93
N ARG A 51 5.13 17.87 -1.85
CA ARG A 51 3.81 18.39 -1.45
C ARG A 51 2.68 17.97 -2.39
N ASP A 52 2.98 17.83 -3.68
CA ASP A 52 1.98 17.58 -4.73
C ASP A 52 2.36 16.40 -5.63
N GLU A 53 3.39 15.63 -5.31
CA GLU A 53 3.87 14.51 -6.14
C GLU A 53 3.82 13.19 -5.37
N ILE A 54 3.18 12.20 -5.98
CA ILE A 54 3.05 10.85 -5.41
C ILE A 54 3.64 9.84 -6.37
N GLU A 55 4.39 8.91 -5.81
CA GLU A 55 4.97 7.80 -6.53
C GLU A 55 4.29 6.49 -6.11
N ILE A 56 3.89 5.69 -7.10
CA ILE A 56 3.47 4.30 -6.92
C ILE A 56 4.61 3.41 -7.42
N GLN A 57 5.26 2.73 -6.50
CA GLN A 57 6.32 1.76 -6.77
C GLN A 57 5.73 0.36 -6.83
N VAL A 58 6.09 -0.39 -7.87
CA VAL A 58 5.63 -1.77 -8.09
C VAL A 58 6.81 -2.71 -8.23
N ASP A 59 6.83 -3.80 -7.46
CA ASP A 59 7.78 -4.90 -7.67
C ASP A 59 7.33 -5.71 -8.89
N LEU A 60 7.82 -5.34 -10.08
CA LEU A 60 7.39 -5.93 -11.36
C LEU A 60 7.63 -7.45 -11.41
N ALA A 61 8.70 -7.94 -10.79
CA ALA A 61 9.02 -9.38 -10.77
C ALA A 61 7.97 -10.19 -10.00
N LYS A 62 7.50 -9.69 -8.85
CA LYS A 62 6.40 -10.33 -8.12
C LYS A 62 5.04 -10.04 -8.77
N TRP A 63 4.88 -8.84 -9.32
CA TRP A 63 3.63 -8.35 -9.92
C TRP A 63 3.20 -9.21 -11.11
N GLU A 64 4.12 -9.59 -11.99
CA GLU A 64 3.80 -10.40 -13.18
C GLU A 64 3.19 -11.77 -12.86
N ASN A 65 3.46 -12.32 -11.67
CA ASN A 65 2.89 -13.60 -11.21
C ASN A 65 1.40 -13.52 -10.85
N LEU A 66 0.84 -12.31 -10.74
CA LEU A 66 -0.58 -12.09 -10.46
C LEU A 66 -1.37 -11.99 -11.76
N ALA A 67 -2.60 -12.49 -11.73
CA ALA A 67 -3.50 -12.36 -12.87
C ALA A 67 -3.83 -10.89 -13.14
N ILE A 68 -4.06 -10.54 -14.41
CA ILE A 68 -4.28 -9.14 -14.83
C ILE A 68 -5.37 -8.42 -14.01
N ASP A 69 -6.48 -9.11 -13.71
CA ASP A 69 -7.57 -8.56 -12.92
C ASP A 69 -7.17 -8.33 -11.46
N GLN A 70 -6.32 -9.20 -10.90
CA GLN A 70 -5.80 -9.04 -9.54
C GLN A 70 -4.92 -7.79 -9.47
N ARG A 71 -4.05 -7.61 -10.47
CA ARG A 71 -3.16 -6.45 -10.59
C ARG A 71 -3.94 -5.15 -10.67
N ASN A 72 -4.99 -5.12 -11.49
CA ASN A 72 -5.84 -3.92 -11.65
C ASN A 72 -6.50 -3.52 -10.35
N LEU A 73 -7.07 -4.49 -9.62
CA LEU A 73 -7.78 -4.23 -8.38
C LEU A 73 -6.82 -3.82 -7.25
N LEU A 74 -5.64 -4.43 -7.18
CA LEU A 74 -4.60 -4.01 -6.22
C LEU A 74 -4.04 -2.62 -6.57
N PHE A 75 -3.90 -2.30 -7.86
CA PHE A 75 -3.49 -0.96 -8.28
C PHE A 75 -4.55 0.09 -7.94
N TRP A 76 -5.84 -0.18 -8.21
CA TRP A 76 -6.91 0.73 -7.82
C TRP A 76 -7.09 0.87 -6.31
N HIS A 77 -6.67 -0.12 -5.53
CA HIS A 77 -6.56 0.05 -4.08
C HIS A 77 -5.56 1.16 -3.73
N GLU A 78 -4.37 1.17 -4.32
CA GLU A 78 -3.41 2.25 -4.09
C GLU A 78 -3.93 3.60 -4.60
N VAL A 79 -4.57 3.62 -5.76
CA VAL A 79 -5.25 4.83 -6.26
C VAL A 79 -6.32 5.34 -5.28
N ALA A 80 -7.11 4.44 -4.70
CA ALA A 80 -8.10 4.81 -3.69
C ALA A 80 -7.46 5.33 -2.41
N ARG A 81 -6.28 4.81 -2.04
CA ARG A 81 -5.49 5.32 -0.91
C ARG A 81 -4.97 6.73 -1.17
N ILE A 82 -4.51 7.01 -2.40
CA ILE A 82 -4.15 8.35 -2.89
C ILE A 82 -5.33 9.29 -2.72
N GLN A 83 -6.48 8.95 -3.32
CA GLN A 83 -7.68 9.79 -3.28
C GLN A 83 -8.25 10.04 -1.88
N SER A 84 -7.85 9.23 -0.90
CA SER A 84 -8.31 9.33 0.49
C SER A 84 -7.27 9.96 1.42
N ASP A 85 -6.13 10.41 0.89
CA ASP A 85 -4.99 10.95 1.65
C ASP A 85 -4.51 10.01 2.78
N THR A 86 -4.59 8.70 2.54
CA THR A 86 -4.20 7.65 3.51
C THR A 86 -2.77 7.14 3.26
N ILE A 87 -1.99 7.87 2.47
CA ILE A 87 -0.63 7.52 2.12
C ILE A 87 0.29 7.90 3.28
N PRO A 88 1.20 7.01 3.71
CA PRO A 88 2.19 7.38 4.69
C PRO A 88 3.09 8.45 4.10
N ARG A 89 3.09 9.63 4.73
CA ARG A 89 4.18 10.60 4.57
C ARG A 89 5.46 10.02 5.15
N GLU A 90 6.55 10.14 4.41
CA GLU A 90 7.90 9.90 4.93
C GLU A 90 8.06 10.70 6.22
N GLY A 91 8.23 9.97 7.32
CA GLY A 91 8.45 10.56 8.62
C GLY A 91 9.94 10.52 8.91
N TRP A 92 10.58 11.70 8.97
CA TRP A 92 11.89 11.87 9.61
C TRP A 92 11.89 11.37 11.07
N GLU A 93 10.72 11.07 11.64
CA GLU A 93 10.51 10.44 12.94
C GLU A 93 11.34 9.16 13.15
N MET A 94 11.44 8.29 12.13
CA MET A 94 12.28 7.09 12.27
C MET A 94 13.76 7.45 12.32
N ALA A 95 14.19 8.43 11.52
CA ALA A 95 15.55 8.93 11.56
C ALA A 95 15.86 9.62 12.89
N ALA A 96 14.95 10.45 13.41
CA ALA A 96 15.11 11.10 14.70
C ALA A 96 15.10 10.13 15.87
N LEU A 97 14.29 9.07 15.82
CA LEU A 97 14.31 8.01 16.82
C LEU A 97 15.63 7.23 16.74
N ALA A 98 16.11 6.91 15.54
CA ALA A 98 17.40 6.23 15.36
C ALA A 98 18.58 7.09 15.83
N ILE A 99 18.60 8.39 15.47
CA ILE A 99 19.60 9.36 15.93
C ILE A 99 19.51 9.51 17.45
N GLY A 100 18.30 9.64 18.00
CA GLY A 100 18.08 9.75 19.43
C GLY A 100 18.59 8.52 20.19
N LEU A 101 18.29 7.31 19.71
CA LEU A 101 18.77 6.07 20.32
C LEU A 101 20.29 5.94 20.19
N GLY A 102 20.86 6.24 19.02
CA GLY A 102 22.31 6.21 18.80
C GLY A 102 23.04 7.22 19.68
N GLY A 103 22.49 8.43 19.80
CA GLY A 103 22.98 9.46 20.71
C GLY A 103 22.89 9.02 22.16
N ALA A 104 21.75 8.49 22.61
CA ALA A 104 21.60 8.01 23.98
C ALA A 104 22.62 6.91 24.34
N VAL A 105 22.90 5.98 23.42
CA VAL A 105 23.93 4.94 23.62
C VAL A 105 25.34 5.55 23.65
N GLY A 106 25.64 6.49 22.74
CA GLY A 106 26.94 7.18 22.73
C GLY A 106 27.18 7.99 24.00
N GLU A 107 26.19 8.73 24.47
CA GLU A 107 26.31 9.60 25.65
C GLU A 107 26.37 8.84 26.97
N LEU A 108 25.74 7.66 27.06
CA LEU A 108 25.95 6.75 28.20
C LEU A 108 27.44 6.35 28.34
N TRP A 109 28.18 6.34 27.23
CA TRP A 109 29.61 6.06 27.22
C TRP A 109 30.44 7.28 27.59
N VAL A 110 30.03 8.48 27.15
CA VAL A 110 30.70 9.77 27.45
C VAL A 110 30.40 10.26 28.87
N GLN A 111 29.34 9.76 29.50
CA GLN A 111 28.84 10.18 30.82
C GLN A 111 28.42 11.66 30.89
N ASP A 112 28.03 12.25 29.74
CA ASP A 112 27.47 13.61 29.71
C ASP A 112 25.96 13.59 30.00
N GLY A 113 25.58 14.08 31.19
CA GLY A 113 24.20 14.09 31.64
C GLY A 113 23.28 15.02 30.84
N LEU A 114 23.79 16.12 30.27
CA LEU A 114 22.96 17.08 29.54
C LEU A 114 22.58 16.52 28.16
N LEU A 115 23.55 15.98 27.43
CA LEU A 115 23.31 15.37 26.13
C LEU A 115 22.44 14.11 26.26
N LEU A 116 22.62 13.33 27.33
CA LEU A 116 21.75 12.19 27.63
C LEU A 116 20.29 12.63 27.80
N LEU A 117 20.03 13.71 28.55
CA LEU A 117 18.66 14.24 28.72
C LEU A 117 18.04 14.71 27.41
N LEU A 118 18.81 15.40 26.56
CA LEU A 118 18.33 15.83 25.24
C LEU A 118 18.03 14.64 24.33
N ALA A 119 18.91 13.63 24.29
CA ALA A 119 18.71 12.41 23.52
C ALA A 119 17.47 11.63 24.00
N LEU A 120 17.28 11.49 25.31
CA LEU A 120 16.08 10.88 25.89
C LEU A 120 14.82 11.69 25.60
N GLY A 121 14.88 13.02 25.65
CA GLY A 121 13.79 13.90 25.27
C GLY A 121 13.38 13.72 23.80
N LEU A 122 14.36 13.68 22.89
CA LEU A 122 14.14 13.42 21.47
C LEU A 122 13.57 12.01 21.24
N CYS A 123 14.08 10.98 21.93
CA CYS A 123 13.56 9.61 21.88
C CYS A 123 12.12 9.52 22.40
N GLY A 124 11.80 10.21 23.50
CA GLY A 124 10.47 10.22 24.09
C GLY A 124 9.45 10.85 23.15
N ILE A 125 9.75 12.03 22.59
CA ILE A 125 8.86 12.75 21.66
C ILE A 125 8.69 11.97 20.36
N SER A 126 9.79 11.50 19.75
CA SER A 126 9.75 10.74 18.50
C SER A 126 9.05 9.38 18.68
N GLY A 127 9.31 8.68 19.80
CA GLY A 127 8.63 7.44 20.16
C GLY A 127 7.13 7.63 20.39
N TYR A 128 6.72 8.71 21.06
CA TYR A 128 5.31 9.03 21.28
C TYR A 128 4.56 9.34 19.98
N ARG A 129 5.14 10.16 19.09
CA ARG A 129 4.55 10.42 17.76
C ARG A 129 4.46 9.15 16.93
N LEU A 130 5.52 8.34 16.92
CA LEU A 130 5.53 7.07 16.18
C LEU A 130 4.44 6.11 16.69
N TRP A 131 4.26 6.04 18.01
CA TRP A 131 3.20 5.23 18.62
C TRP A 131 1.80 5.71 18.20
N GLN A 132 1.53 7.02 18.26
CA GLN A 132 0.28 7.59 17.76
C GLN A 132 0.06 7.32 16.25
N LYS A 133 1.11 7.41 15.44
CA LYS A 133 1.07 7.14 13.99
C LYS A 133 0.91 5.65 13.67
N ASN A 134 1.26 4.75 14.59
CA ASN A 134 1.21 3.30 14.41
C ASN A 134 -0.10 2.66 14.93
N ASN A 135 -1.22 3.40 14.90
CA ASN A 135 -2.55 2.85 15.14
C ASN A 135 -2.91 1.81 14.06
N GLY A 136 -2.47 0.55 14.26
CA GLY A 136 -2.63 -0.53 13.30
C GLY A 136 -4.08 -0.79 12.91
N GLU A 137 -5.02 -0.60 13.83
CA GLU A 137 -6.45 -0.70 13.55
C GLU A 137 -6.94 0.39 12.59
N LYS A 138 -6.47 1.64 12.76
CA LYS A 138 -6.82 2.74 11.85
C LYS A 138 -6.34 2.44 10.44
N ARG A 139 -5.09 2.00 10.30
CA ARG A 139 -4.51 1.63 8.99
C ARG A 139 -5.26 0.48 8.32
N ILE A 140 -5.69 -0.53 9.10
CA ILE A 140 -6.48 -1.63 8.56
C ILE A 140 -7.85 -1.14 8.09
N LYS A 141 -8.51 -0.25 8.85
CA LYS A 141 -9.78 0.37 8.45
C LYS A 141 -9.63 1.21 7.18
N GLU A 142 -8.61 2.06 7.11
CA GLU A 142 -8.25 2.84 5.92
C GLU A 142 -7.99 1.93 4.70
N ALA A 143 -7.30 0.80 4.88
CA ALA A 143 -7.08 -0.17 3.82
C ALA A 143 -8.38 -0.86 3.36
N ILE A 144 -9.28 -1.21 4.28
CA ILE A 144 -10.58 -1.80 3.93
C ILE A 144 -11.45 -0.79 3.17
N GLU A 145 -11.45 0.47 3.59
CA GLU A 145 -12.18 1.53 2.89
C GLU A 145 -11.62 1.76 1.48
N ALA A 146 -10.30 1.75 1.34
CA ALA A 146 -9.64 1.81 0.04
C ALA A 146 -9.98 0.60 -0.84
N ASP A 147 -10.15 -0.60 -0.28
CA ASP A 147 -10.63 -1.78 -1.02
C ASP A 147 -12.05 -1.57 -1.58
N GLU A 148 -12.95 -0.98 -0.80
CA GLU A 148 -14.32 -0.68 -1.24
C GLU A 148 -14.35 0.40 -2.34
N LYS A 149 -13.52 1.44 -2.19
CA LYS A 149 -13.31 2.47 -3.22
C LYS A 149 -12.67 1.90 -4.49
N ALA A 150 -11.73 0.97 -4.37
CA ALA A 150 -11.12 0.27 -5.51
C ALA A 150 -12.15 -0.54 -6.30
N ILE A 151 -13.09 -1.20 -5.63
CA ILE A 151 -14.20 -1.90 -6.29
C ILE A 151 -15.09 -0.90 -7.03
N THR A 152 -15.36 0.25 -6.42
CA THR A 152 -16.14 1.31 -7.07
C THR A 152 -15.43 1.81 -8.33
N LEU A 153 -14.12 2.08 -8.26
CA LEU A 153 -13.31 2.42 -9.43
C LEU A 153 -13.36 1.31 -10.49
N ALA A 154 -13.16 0.05 -10.10
CA ALA A 154 -13.22 -1.08 -11.02
C ALA A 154 -14.53 -1.14 -11.79
N THR A 155 -15.66 -0.88 -11.12
CA THR A 155 -16.96 -0.84 -11.80
C THR A 155 -17.10 0.29 -12.81
N ARG A 156 -16.44 1.43 -12.58
CA ARG A 156 -16.38 2.54 -13.55
C ARG A 156 -15.57 2.17 -14.79
N PHE A 157 -14.53 1.35 -14.62
CA PHE A 157 -13.71 0.82 -15.70
C PHE A 157 -14.27 -0.48 -16.33
N GLY A 158 -15.55 -0.80 -16.09
CA GLY A 158 -16.27 -1.87 -16.78
C GLY A 158 -16.26 -3.23 -16.08
N TYR A 159 -15.67 -3.36 -14.89
CA TYR A 159 -15.82 -4.59 -14.12
C TYR A 159 -17.25 -4.73 -13.59
N THR A 160 -17.83 -5.91 -13.73
CA THR A 160 -19.08 -6.19 -13.02
C THR A 160 -18.79 -6.27 -11.53
N LEU A 161 -19.74 -5.82 -10.70
CA LEU A 161 -19.59 -5.84 -9.24
C LEU A 161 -19.17 -7.24 -8.71
N PRO A 162 -19.80 -8.35 -9.13
CA PRO A 162 -19.37 -9.69 -8.68
C PRO A 162 -17.94 -10.04 -9.10
N ASN A 163 -17.52 -9.65 -10.31
CA ASN A 163 -16.16 -9.91 -10.80
C ASN A 163 -15.15 -9.09 -10.02
N ALA A 164 -15.40 -7.81 -9.74
CA ALA A 164 -14.52 -6.98 -8.94
C ALA A 164 -14.26 -7.59 -7.55
N TYR A 165 -15.31 -8.02 -6.85
CA TYR A 165 -15.19 -8.73 -5.56
C TYR A 165 -14.41 -10.05 -5.69
N LYS A 166 -14.68 -10.83 -6.74
CA LYS A 166 -14.00 -12.12 -6.97
C LYS A 166 -12.52 -11.93 -7.27
N SER A 167 -12.18 -10.97 -8.12
CA SER A 167 -10.80 -10.67 -8.53
C SER A 167 -9.98 -10.17 -7.36
N LEU A 168 -10.46 -9.18 -6.61
CA LEU A 168 -9.78 -8.69 -5.41
C LEU A 168 -9.68 -9.76 -4.32
N GLY A 169 -10.74 -10.54 -4.11
CA GLY A 169 -10.73 -11.64 -3.15
C GLY A 169 -9.76 -12.76 -3.53
N SER A 170 -9.59 -13.04 -4.83
CA SER A 170 -8.59 -13.98 -5.32
C SER A 170 -7.17 -13.43 -5.16
N ALA A 171 -6.97 -12.12 -5.39
CA ALA A 171 -5.69 -11.45 -5.18
C ALA A 171 -5.24 -11.61 -3.72
N PHE A 172 -6.12 -11.34 -2.75
CA PHE A 172 -5.78 -11.52 -1.34
C PHE A 172 -5.43 -12.97 -0.99
N LYS A 173 -6.10 -13.97 -1.56
CA LYS A 173 -5.74 -15.38 -1.33
C LYS A 173 -4.32 -15.66 -1.81
N THR A 174 -3.99 -15.24 -3.03
CA THR A 174 -2.64 -15.40 -3.60
C THR A 174 -1.60 -14.67 -2.74
N LEU A 175 -1.90 -13.46 -2.27
CA LEU A 175 -1.01 -12.71 -1.37
C LEU A 175 -0.83 -13.39 -0.01
N ILE A 176 -1.88 -13.96 0.58
CA ILE A 176 -1.81 -14.69 1.85
C ILE A 176 -0.87 -15.90 1.72
N GLU A 177 -0.97 -16.63 0.61
CA GLU A 177 -0.15 -17.80 0.33
C GLU A 177 1.33 -17.43 0.09
N GLN A 178 1.58 -16.37 -0.68
CA GLN A 178 2.94 -15.93 -1.03
C GLN A 178 3.64 -15.16 0.08
N THR A 179 2.91 -14.60 1.06
CA THR A 179 3.50 -13.74 2.10
C THR A 179 4.01 -14.57 3.29
N PRO A 180 5.33 -14.62 3.56
CA PRO A 180 5.88 -15.33 4.72
C PRO A 180 5.66 -14.58 6.03
N ASN A 181 5.60 -13.24 6.00
CA ASN A 181 5.45 -12.40 7.19
C ASN A 181 4.05 -12.55 7.81
N ARG A 182 4.00 -13.07 9.04
CA ARG A 182 2.74 -13.30 9.78
C ARG A 182 1.90 -12.03 9.97
N ARG A 183 2.52 -10.88 10.24
CA ARG A 183 1.81 -9.61 10.49
C ARG A 183 1.11 -9.13 9.21
N GLN A 184 1.82 -9.16 8.10
CA GLN A 184 1.29 -8.76 6.79
C GLN A 184 0.23 -9.74 6.30
N ARG A 185 0.46 -11.05 6.48
CA ARG A 185 -0.54 -12.09 6.19
C ARG A 185 -1.85 -11.84 6.93
N LYS A 186 -1.79 -11.54 8.23
CA LYS A 186 -2.97 -11.22 9.05
C LYS A 186 -3.73 -9.99 8.53
N GLN A 187 -3.03 -9.00 7.98
CA GLN A 187 -3.68 -7.84 7.37
C GLN A 187 -4.47 -8.23 6.11
N TYR A 188 -3.89 -9.05 5.23
CA TYR A 188 -4.61 -9.56 4.05
C TYR A 188 -5.79 -10.46 4.42
N GLU A 189 -5.64 -11.32 5.43
CA GLU A 189 -6.74 -12.14 5.95
C GLU A 189 -7.90 -11.27 6.46
N THR A 190 -7.58 -10.22 7.21
CA THR A 190 -8.58 -9.28 7.75
C THR A 190 -9.30 -8.53 6.64
N ARG A 191 -8.55 -8.02 5.64
CA ARG A 191 -9.12 -7.36 4.45
C ARG A 191 -9.99 -8.32 3.64
N LEU A 192 -9.56 -9.57 3.44
CA LEU A 192 -10.33 -10.60 2.77
C LEU A 192 -11.64 -10.92 3.50
N GLN A 193 -11.61 -10.99 4.84
CA GLN A 193 -12.82 -11.20 5.63
C GLN A 193 -13.79 -10.02 5.49
N ALA A 194 -13.30 -8.78 5.59
CA ALA A 194 -14.10 -7.58 5.39
C ALA A 194 -14.71 -7.53 3.98
N LEU A 195 -13.93 -7.88 2.96
CA LEU A 195 -14.37 -7.94 1.56
C LEU A 195 -15.50 -8.96 1.36
N ARG A 196 -15.42 -10.12 2.02
CA ARG A 196 -16.49 -11.14 1.97
C ARG A 196 -17.78 -10.63 2.62
N GLN A 197 -17.66 -9.89 3.72
CA GLN A 197 -18.81 -9.29 4.38
C GLN A 197 -19.46 -8.20 3.52
N SER A 198 -18.67 -7.32 2.90
CA SER A 198 -19.22 -6.30 2.00
C SER A 198 -19.86 -6.92 0.76
N ALA A 199 -19.24 -7.96 0.18
CA ALA A 199 -19.84 -8.73 -0.92
C ALA A 199 -21.19 -9.37 -0.53
N ALA A 200 -21.29 -9.95 0.67
CA ALA A 200 -22.53 -10.54 1.18
C ALA A 200 -23.63 -9.48 1.39
N LYS A 201 -23.27 -8.34 1.98
CA LYS A 201 -24.18 -7.20 2.16
C LYS A 201 -24.71 -6.69 0.81
N MET A 202 -23.84 -6.55 -0.19
CA MET A 202 -24.23 -6.10 -1.53
C MET A 202 -25.14 -7.11 -2.22
N LYS A 203 -24.83 -8.41 -2.16
CA LYS A 203 -25.71 -9.47 -2.69
C LYS A 203 -27.10 -9.42 -2.06
N ALA A 204 -27.18 -9.27 -0.73
CA ALA A 204 -28.46 -9.16 -0.03
C ALA A 204 -29.24 -7.90 -0.45
N LYS A 205 -28.57 -6.75 -0.64
CA LYS A 205 -29.21 -5.54 -1.18
C LYS A 205 -29.75 -5.75 -2.60
N THR A 206 -28.96 -6.35 -3.49
CA THR A 206 -29.39 -6.63 -4.87
C THR A 206 -30.56 -7.63 -4.92
N GLN A 207 -30.56 -8.65 -4.06
CA GLN A 207 -31.69 -9.59 -3.97
C GLN A 207 -32.97 -8.91 -3.49
N LYS A 208 -32.89 -8.07 -2.46
CA LYS A 208 -34.04 -7.29 -1.98
C LYS A 208 -34.58 -6.34 -3.04
N ALA A 209 -33.68 -5.65 -3.77
CA ALA A 209 -34.06 -4.74 -4.84
C ALA A 209 -34.67 -5.44 -6.07
N LYS A 210 -34.39 -6.73 -6.29
CA LYS A 210 -35.02 -7.53 -7.35
C LYS A 210 -36.36 -8.15 -6.93
N ALA A 211 -36.63 -8.22 -5.63
CA ALA A 211 -37.87 -8.78 -5.08
C ALA A 211 -38.97 -7.73 -4.90
N LEU A 212 -38.61 -6.45 -4.95
CA LEU A 212 -39.51 -5.28 -5.02
C LEU A 212 -39.80 -4.96 -6.48
#